data_AF-A8WVB8-F1
#
_entry.id   AF-A8WVB8-F1
#
_cell.length_a   1.000
_cell.length_b   1.000
_cell.length_c   1.000
_cell.angle_alpha   90.00
_cell.angle_beta   90.00
_cell.angle_gamma   90.00
#
_symmetry.space_group_name_H-M   'P 1'
#
loop_
_entity.id
_entity.type
_entity.pdbx_description
1 polymer ?
#
loop_
_entity_poly.entity_id
_entity_poly.type
_entity_poly.pdbx_seq_one_letter_code
_entity_poly.pdbx_strand_id
1 'polypeptide(L)'
;MSFCTFLARIAVFFLNLAQLLVALTVIALTLWIRFDKSFESEIRTNILRDTDPEPLAGVKSDIRTGILVAFWIIIGFSIANVVIGFVGVIGAVIRSRYLLAPYLLSMIILFLLEIAVGITALVKRKSVRRTVKEYVFDAYNMNAQPDIAAFNFRYNCCGAENLPNVECFAGQPTCSSAVWDSLDFTMMIFGIVMLCIVVLQAFTALITVPIIIERKREVDYQ
;
A
#
# COMPACT_ATOMS: atom_id res chain seq x y z
N MET A 1 2.32 -39.39 12.04
CA MET A 1 2.75 -38.22 11.24
C MET A 1 3.91 -38.61 10.36
N SER A 2 3.80 -38.36 9.06
CA SER A 2 4.92 -38.50 8.14
C SER A 2 5.95 -37.39 8.39
N PHE A 3 7.23 -37.66 8.15
CA PHE A 3 8.30 -36.65 8.21
C PHE A 3 7.99 -35.42 7.34
N CYS A 4 7.33 -35.61 6.19
CA CYS A 4 6.89 -34.54 5.30
C CYS A 4 5.89 -33.58 5.95
N THR A 5 4.91 -34.06 6.73
CA THR A 5 3.97 -33.17 7.44
C THR A 5 4.62 -32.33 8.51
N PHE A 6 5.67 -32.85 9.14
CA PHE A 6 6.43 -32.12 10.15
C PHE A 6 7.19 -30.95 9.50
N LEU A 7 7.89 -31.22 8.39
CA LEU A 7 8.56 -30.18 7.60
C LEU A 7 7.58 -29.13 7.06
N ALA A 8 6.42 -29.56 6.55
CA ALA A 8 5.40 -28.65 6.03
C ALA A 8 4.88 -27.70 7.12
N ARG A 9 4.67 -28.19 8.35
CA ARG A 9 4.26 -27.34 9.49
C ARG A 9 5.33 -26.34 9.91
N ILE A 10 6.61 -26.76 9.89
CA ILE A 10 7.73 -25.84 10.15
C ILE A 10 7.76 -24.74 9.09
N ALA A 11 7.60 -25.08 7.81
CA ALA A 11 7.53 -24.10 6.73
C ALA A 11 6.35 -23.13 6.93
N VAL A 12 5.15 -23.63 7.21
CA VAL A 12 3.97 -22.79 7.49
C VAL A 12 4.19 -21.87 8.68
N PHE A 13 4.86 -22.33 9.73
CA PHE A 13 5.21 -21.50 10.89
C PHE A 13 6.09 -20.30 10.48
N PHE A 14 7.20 -20.54 9.78
CA PHE A 14 8.12 -19.47 9.38
C PHE A 14 7.52 -18.53 8.34
N LEU A 15 6.72 -19.04 7.40
CA LEU A 15 6.04 -18.22 6.40
C LEU A 15 5.01 -17.28 7.04
N ASN A 16 4.19 -17.79 7.97
CA ASN A 16 3.24 -16.95 8.70
C ASN A 16 3.94 -15.95 9.62
N LEU A 17 5.06 -16.35 10.24
CA LEU A 17 5.88 -15.43 11.03
C LEU A 17 6.44 -14.29 10.16
N ALA A 18 6.93 -14.60 8.96
CA ALA A 18 7.39 -13.60 8.02
C ALA A 18 6.26 -12.63 7.61
N GLN A 19 5.08 -13.16 7.29
CA GLN A 19 3.90 -12.35 6.96
C GLN A 19 3.49 -11.43 8.11
N LEU A 20 3.49 -11.96 9.33
CA LEU A 20 3.20 -11.20 10.55
C LEU A 20 4.17 -10.03 10.72
N LEU A 21 5.48 -10.27 10.57
CA LEU A 21 6.50 -9.23 10.71
C LEU A 21 6.37 -8.17 9.62
N VAL A 22 6.17 -8.57 8.37
CA VAL A 22 5.94 -7.63 7.25
C VAL A 22 4.71 -6.76 7.54
N ALA A 23 3.60 -7.33 7.98
CA ALA A 23 2.39 -6.58 8.29
C ALA A 23 2.59 -5.59 9.45
N LEU A 24 3.32 -5.98 10.50
CA LEU A 24 3.70 -5.08 11.59
C LEU A 24 4.58 -3.92 11.12
N THR A 25 5.55 -4.18 10.23
CA THR A 25 6.36 -3.13 9.62
C THR A 25 5.53 -2.18 8.78
N VAL A 26 4.58 -2.68 7.98
CA VAL A 26 3.67 -1.83 7.20
C VAL A 26 2.83 -0.94 8.11
N ILE A 27 2.28 -1.48 9.20
CA ILE A 27 1.55 -0.67 10.20
C ILE A 27 2.47 0.42 10.77
N ALA A 28 3.67 0.05 11.24
CA ALA A 28 4.61 0.97 11.85
C ALA A 28 4.98 2.12 10.90
N LEU A 29 5.37 1.81 9.65
CA LEU A 29 5.71 2.81 8.64
C LEU A 29 4.52 3.69 8.26
N THR A 30 3.33 3.10 8.10
CA THR A 30 2.11 3.84 7.72
C THR A 30 1.69 4.82 8.81
N LEU A 31 1.73 4.40 10.08
CA LEU A 31 1.45 5.26 11.22
C LEU A 31 2.53 6.33 11.39
N TRP A 32 3.81 5.98 11.20
CA TRP A 32 4.91 6.95 11.21
C TRP A 32 4.69 8.04 10.18
N ILE A 33 4.49 7.68 8.90
CA ILE A 33 4.23 8.62 7.80
C ILE A 33 3.01 9.50 8.11
N ARG A 34 1.96 8.93 8.72
CA ARG A 34 0.74 9.67 9.04
C ARG A 34 0.91 10.65 10.20
N PHE A 35 1.63 10.29 11.25
CA PHE A 35 1.70 11.08 12.49
C PHE A 35 2.98 11.91 12.63
N ASP A 36 4.02 11.59 11.87
CA ASP A 36 5.21 12.43 11.83
C ASP A 36 4.88 13.77 11.16
N LYS A 37 5.16 14.86 11.87
CA LYS A 37 4.88 16.22 11.43
C LYS A 37 5.98 16.79 10.52
N SER A 38 7.16 16.17 10.53
CA SER A 38 8.31 16.60 9.71
C SER A 38 8.27 15.98 8.32
N PHE A 39 7.68 14.79 8.19
CA PHE A 39 7.55 14.08 6.93
C PHE A 39 6.65 14.85 5.94
N GLU A 40 7.26 15.32 4.85
CA GLU A 40 6.60 16.09 3.77
C GLU A 40 5.77 17.26 4.30
N SER A 41 6.26 17.93 5.35
CA SER A 41 5.51 18.94 6.11
C SER A 41 4.97 20.06 5.22
N GLU A 42 5.79 20.59 4.30
CA GLU A 42 5.42 21.66 3.36
C GLU A 42 4.26 21.23 2.46
N ILE A 43 4.41 20.12 1.73
CA ILE A 43 3.38 19.59 0.83
C ILE A 43 2.10 19.27 1.61
N ARG A 44 2.24 18.68 2.79
CA ARG A 44 1.10 18.35 3.65
C ARG A 44 0.34 19.59 4.10
N THR A 45 1.05 20.63 4.56
CA THR A 45 0.40 21.88 4.96
C THR A 45 -0.30 22.56 3.79
N ASN A 46 0.30 22.49 2.59
CA ASN A 46 -0.25 23.08 1.38
C ASN A 46 -1.51 22.35 0.89
N ILE A 47 -1.52 21.01 0.91
CA ILE A 47 -2.71 20.19 0.59
C ILE A 47 -3.82 20.40 1.63
N LEU A 48 -3.46 20.61 2.89
CA LEU A 48 -4.41 20.84 3.99
C LEU A 48 -4.97 22.28 4.04
N ARG A 49 -4.45 23.18 3.20
CA ARG A 49 -4.90 24.57 3.15
C ARG A 49 -6.26 24.67 2.46
N ASP A 50 -7.28 25.05 3.22
CA ASP A 50 -8.68 25.16 2.76
C ASP A 50 -9.07 26.57 2.28
N THR A 51 -8.11 27.49 2.20
CA THR A 51 -8.35 28.90 1.82
C THR A 51 -8.04 29.20 0.36
N ASP A 52 -7.62 28.21 -0.43
CA ASP A 52 -7.29 28.41 -1.83
C ASP A 52 -8.55 28.62 -2.68
N PRO A 53 -8.48 29.39 -3.80
CA PRO A 53 -9.61 29.53 -4.70
C PRO A 53 -9.79 28.27 -5.55
N GLU A 54 -10.96 28.12 -6.18
CA GLU A 54 -11.15 27.13 -7.25
C GLU A 54 -10.38 27.53 -8.51
N PRO A 55 -9.85 26.58 -9.31
CA PRO A 55 -10.01 25.11 -9.19
C PRO A 55 -9.07 24.40 -8.19
N LEU A 56 -8.02 25.07 -7.70
CA LEU A 56 -6.97 24.46 -6.87
C LEU A 56 -7.51 23.80 -5.58
N ALA A 57 -8.49 24.43 -4.93
CA ALA A 57 -9.14 23.86 -3.74
C ALA A 57 -9.82 22.51 -4.01
N GLY A 58 -10.45 22.34 -5.19
CA GLY A 58 -11.11 21.10 -5.58
C GLY A 58 -10.10 19.95 -5.72
N VAL A 59 -9.00 20.19 -6.43
CA VAL A 59 -7.94 19.18 -6.62
C VAL A 59 -7.28 18.79 -5.28
N LYS A 60 -7.03 19.77 -4.39
CA LYS A 60 -6.51 19.51 -3.04
C LYS A 60 -7.47 18.65 -2.21
N SER A 61 -8.78 18.90 -2.31
CA SER A 61 -9.81 18.10 -1.64
C SER A 61 -9.82 16.65 -2.12
N ASP A 62 -9.72 16.44 -3.43
CA ASP A 62 -9.64 15.10 -4.04
C ASP A 62 -8.39 14.34 -3.56
N ILE A 63 -7.24 15.00 -3.54
CA ILE A 63 -5.99 14.42 -3.03
C ILE A 63 -6.11 14.07 -1.54
N ARG A 64 -6.67 14.96 -0.72
CA ARG A 64 -6.87 14.73 0.71
C ARG A 64 -7.75 13.51 0.96
N THR A 65 -8.85 13.39 0.23
CA THR A 65 -9.76 12.24 0.30
C THR A 65 -9.06 10.96 -0.13
N GLY A 66 -8.30 11.00 -1.23
CA GLY A 66 -7.51 9.88 -1.71
C GLY A 66 -6.50 9.37 -0.68
N ILE A 67 -5.73 10.28 -0.05
CA ILE A 67 -4.76 9.96 1.00
C ILE A 67 -5.46 9.33 2.22
N LEU A 68 -6.59 9.89 2.65
CA LEU A 68 -7.36 9.37 3.79
C LEU A 68 -7.88 7.95 3.54
N VAL A 69 -8.47 7.72 2.36
CA VAL A 69 -9.00 6.40 1.97
C VAL A 69 -7.86 5.39 1.88
N ALA A 70 -6.76 5.74 1.22
CA ALA A 70 -5.59 4.86 1.09
C ALA A 70 -5.01 4.48 2.47
N PHE A 71 -4.88 5.44 3.38
CA PHE A 71 -4.39 5.21 4.74
C PHE A 71 -5.23 4.16 5.48
N TRP A 72 -6.56 4.32 5.50
CA TRP A 72 -7.43 3.39 6.22
C TRP A 72 -7.49 2.01 5.58
N ILE A 73 -7.40 1.92 4.25
CA ILE A 73 -7.29 0.63 3.54
C ILE A 73 -6.00 -0.07 3.95
N ILE A 74 -4.84 0.60 3.88
CA ILE A 74 -3.54 0.01 4.22
C ILE A 74 -3.54 -0.47 5.67
N ILE A 75 -4.03 0.34 6.61
CA ILE A 75 -4.12 -0.05 8.03
C ILE A 75 -5.06 -1.24 8.23
N GLY A 76 -6.24 -1.23 7.61
CA GLY A 76 -7.22 -2.32 7.75
C GLY A 76 -6.68 -3.67 7.26
N PHE A 77 -6.09 -3.70 6.05
CA PHE A 77 -5.47 -4.91 5.51
C PHE A 77 -4.27 -5.38 6.33
N SER A 78 -3.48 -4.45 6.86
CA SER A 78 -2.31 -4.81 7.66
C SER A 78 -2.69 -5.42 9.00
N ILE A 79 -3.70 -4.86 9.70
CA ILE A 79 -4.24 -5.44 10.94
C ILE A 79 -4.81 -6.83 10.67
N ALA A 80 -5.57 -7.00 9.58
CA ALA A 80 -6.11 -8.31 9.20
C ALA A 80 -4.98 -9.32 8.94
N ASN A 81 -3.92 -8.92 8.23
CA ASN A 81 -2.74 -9.75 8.00
C ASN A 81 -1.99 -10.09 9.31
N VAL A 82 -1.92 -9.18 10.28
CA VAL A 82 -1.35 -9.46 11.62
C VAL A 82 -2.16 -10.54 12.33
N VAL A 83 -3.49 -10.41 12.36
CA VAL A 83 -4.37 -11.41 13.00
C VAL A 83 -4.22 -12.76 12.32
N ILE A 84 -4.28 -12.80 11.00
CA ILE A 84 -4.15 -14.05 10.23
C ILE A 84 -2.77 -14.68 10.41
N GLY A 85 -1.70 -13.90 10.33
CA GLY A 85 -0.34 -14.39 10.55
C GLY A 85 -0.15 -14.95 11.95
N PHE A 86 -0.66 -14.27 12.98
CA PHE A 86 -0.60 -14.76 14.37
C PHE A 86 -1.37 -16.07 14.55
N VAL A 87 -2.60 -16.15 14.02
CA VAL A 87 -3.40 -17.39 14.05
C VAL A 87 -2.72 -18.50 13.24
N GLY A 88 -2.06 -18.18 12.13
CA GLY A 88 -1.31 -19.13 11.31
C GLY A 88 -0.09 -19.72 12.03
N VAL A 89 0.68 -18.88 12.73
CA VAL A 89 1.79 -19.31 13.60
C VAL A 89 1.28 -20.26 14.68
N ILE A 90 0.17 -19.90 15.36
CA ILE A 90 -0.45 -20.77 16.37
C ILE A 90 -0.97 -22.06 15.73
N GLY A 91 -1.62 -21.99 14.56
CA GLY A 91 -2.18 -23.14 13.85
C GLY A 91 -1.14 -24.12 13.33
N ALA A 92 0.08 -23.65 13.05
CA ALA A 92 1.20 -24.52 12.70
C ALA A 92 1.62 -25.40 13.88
N VAL A 93 1.68 -24.80 15.09
CA VAL A 93 2.05 -25.46 16.34
C VAL A 93 0.91 -26.32 16.88
N ILE A 94 -0.28 -25.75 16.98
CA ILE A 94 -1.46 -26.40 17.52
C ILE A 94 -2.05 -27.31 16.46
N ARG A 95 -2.10 -28.60 16.80
CA ARG A 95 -2.74 -29.64 16.02
C ARG A 95 -4.27 -29.52 16.17
N SER A 96 -4.89 -28.46 15.65
CA SER A 96 -6.37 -28.33 15.68
C SER A 96 -6.92 -27.93 14.32
N ARG A 97 -7.81 -28.78 13.77
CA ARG A 97 -8.52 -28.49 12.50
C ARG A 97 -9.45 -27.29 12.62
N TYR A 98 -10.02 -27.08 13.81
CA TYR A 98 -10.95 -25.99 14.08
C TYR A 98 -10.26 -24.62 14.14
N LEU A 99 -8.94 -24.60 14.25
CA LEU A 99 -8.13 -23.38 14.14
C LEU A 99 -7.58 -23.20 12.71
N LEU A 100 -7.07 -24.28 12.12
CA LEU A 100 -6.38 -24.23 10.83
C LEU A 100 -7.33 -24.00 9.63
N ALA A 101 -8.56 -24.53 9.68
CA ALA A 101 -9.55 -24.34 8.64
C ALA A 101 -10.07 -22.89 8.52
N PRO A 102 -10.52 -22.21 9.60
CA PRO A 102 -10.94 -20.81 9.50
C PRO A 102 -9.77 -19.87 9.17
N TYR A 103 -8.55 -20.18 9.62
CA TYR A 103 -7.33 -19.50 9.19
C TYR A 103 -7.15 -19.53 7.66
N LEU A 104 -7.23 -20.73 7.06
CA LEU A 104 -7.05 -20.85 5.62
C LEU A 104 -8.17 -20.11 4.85
N LEU A 105 -9.40 -20.16 5.35
CA LEU A 105 -10.53 -19.46 4.73
C LEU A 105 -10.35 -17.94 4.79
N SER A 106 -10.02 -17.37 5.95
CA SER A 106 -9.79 -15.93 6.08
C SER A 106 -8.63 -15.45 5.22
N MET A 107 -7.58 -16.26 5.13
CA MET A 107 -6.42 -15.99 4.28
C MET A 107 -6.77 -15.94 2.79
N ILE A 108 -7.59 -16.89 2.30
CA ILE A 108 -8.07 -16.89 0.90
C ILE A 108 -8.92 -15.65 0.63
N ILE A 109 -9.78 -15.25 1.58
CA ILE A 109 -10.60 -14.05 1.43
C ILE A 109 -9.72 -12.80 1.32
N LEU A 110 -8.72 -12.64 2.20
CA LEU A 110 -7.79 -11.51 2.10
C LEU A 110 -7.01 -11.51 0.80
N PHE A 111 -6.51 -12.66 0.36
CA PHE A 111 -5.79 -12.78 -0.91
C PHE A 111 -6.62 -12.26 -2.10
N LEU A 112 -7.90 -12.62 -2.17
CA LEU A 112 -8.81 -12.13 -3.22
C LEU A 112 -9.05 -10.61 -3.12
N LEU A 113 -9.21 -10.10 -1.90
CA LEU A 113 -9.37 -8.67 -1.65
C LEU A 113 -8.12 -7.88 -2.01
N GLU A 114 -6.92 -8.41 -1.72
CA GLU A 114 -5.65 -7.81 -2.10
C GLU A 114 -5.56 -7.70 -3.63
N ILE A 115 -5.84 -8.77 -4.37
CA ILE A 115 -5.87 -8.74 -5.85
C ILE A 115 -6.85 -7.66 -6.35
N ALA A 116 -8.06 -7.58 -5.78
CA ALA A 116 -9.05 -6.57 -6.17
C ALA A 116 -8.55 -5.14 -5.94
N VAL A 117 -7.89 -4.87 -4.81
CA VAL A 117 -7.26 -3.57 -4.51
C VAL A 117 -6.12 -3.28 -5.48
N GLY A 118 -5.25 -4.26 -5.76
CA GLY A 118 -4.15 -4.13 -6.71
C GLY A 118 -4.63 -3.78 -8.11
N ILE A 119 -5.66 -4.48 -8.61
CA ILE A 119 -6.28 -4.17 -9.90
C ILE A 119 -6.88 -2.76 -9.90
N THR A 120 -7.59 -2.38 -8.83
CA THR A 120 -8.18 -1.04 -8.72
C THR A 120 -7.13 0.07 -8.77
N ALA A 121 -6.00 -0.12 -8.08
CA ALA A 121 -4.88 0.81 -8.11
C ALA A 121 -4.28 0.95 -9.52
N LEU A 122 -4.09 -0.17 -10.22
CA LEU A 122 -3.59 -0.17 -11.61
C LEU A 122 -4.54 0.55 -12.58
N VAL A 123 -5.85 0.29 -12.48
CA VAL A 123 -6.87 0.94 -13.32
C VAL A 123 -6.93 2.44 -13.04
N LYS A 124 -6.85 2.86 -11.78
CA LYS A 124 -6.91 4.27 -11.38
C LYS A 124 -5.60 5.03 -11.55
N ARG A 125 -4.48 4.36 -11.85
CA ARG A 125 -3.16 5.01 -12.04
C ARG A 125 -3.21 6.21 -13.00
N LYS A 126 -3.94 6.09 -14.12
CA LYS A 126 -4.10 7.20 -15.08
C LYS A 126 -4.87 8.38 -14.50
N SER A 127 -5.88 8.11 -13.66
CA SER A 127 -6.66 9.14 -12.97
C SER A 127 -5.78 9.87 -11.96
N VAL A 128 -5.03 9.13 -11.13
CA VAL A 128 -4.09 9.71 -10.16
C VAL A 128 -3.06 10.58 -10.85
N ARG A 129 -2.50 10.12 -11.97
CA ARG A 129 -1.57 10.93 -12.78
C ARG A 129 -2.19 12.26 -13.22
N ARG A 130 -3.44 12.22 -13.68
CA ARG A 130 -4.15 13.41 -14.12
C ARG A 130 -4.33 14.38 -12.94
N THR A 131 -4.87 13.92 -11.82
CA THR A 131 -5.08 14.73 -10.61
C THR A 131 -3.79 15.37 -10.10
N VAL A 132 -2.67 14.63 -10.11
CA VAL A 132 -1.36 15.17 -9.69
C VAL A 132 -0.86 16.24 -10.67
N LYS A 133 -0.99 16.01 -11.97
CA LYS A 133 -0.59 16.99 -12.98
C LYS A 133 -1.47 18.24 -12.95
N GLU A 134 -2.77 18.07 -12.74
CA GLU A 134 -3.74 19.16 -12.54
C GLU A 134 -3.39 19.97 -11.29
N TYR A 135 -3.02 19.32 -10.18
CA TYR A 135 -2.61 20.02 -8.97
C TYR A 135 -1.40 20.94 -9.21
N VAL A 136 -0.38 20.43 -9.89
CA VAL A 136 0.81 21.23 -10.23
C VAL A 136 0.43 22.35 -11.20
N PHE A 137 -0.38 22.06 -12.22
CA PHE A 137 -0.84 23.05 -13.18
C PHE A 137 -1.58 24.20 -12.50
N ASP A 138 -2.58 23.89 -11.68
CA ASP A 138 -3.41 24.88 -10.99
C ASP A 138 -2.59 25.71 -10.01
N ALA A 139 -1.64 25.09 -9.30
CA ALA A 139 -0.72 25.81 -8.41
C ALA A 139 0.09 26.87 -9.17
N TYR A 140 0.64 26.53 -10.35
CA TYR A 140 1.37 27.47 -11.18
C TYR A 140 0.46 28.53 -11.83
N ASN A 141 -0.68 28.11 -12.38
CA ASN A 141 -1.64 28.99 -13.06
C ASN A 141 -2.24 30.04 -12.12
N MET A 142 -2.48 29.67 -10.86
CA MET A 142 -3.02 30.55 -9.83
C MET A 142 -1.93 31.27 -9.02
N ASN A 143 -0.67 31.11 -9.40
CA ASN A 143 0.48 31.69 -8.71
C ASN A 143 0.51 31.37 -7.21
N ALA A 144 0.15 30.13 -6.85
CA ALA A 144 0.15 29.63 -5.47
C ALA A 144 1.59 29.41 -4.98
N GLN A 145 2.25 30.50 -4.61
CA GLN A 145 3.65 30.52 -4.16
C GLN A 145 4.05 29.44 -3.15
N PRO A 146 3.27 29.12 -2.09
CA PRO A 146 3.69 28.09 -1.14
C PRO A 146 3.70 26.69 -1.77
N ASP A 147 2.75 26.39 -2.66
CA ASP A 147 2.70 25.11 -3.40
C ASP A 147 3.87 25.02 -4.40
N ILE A 148 4.11 26.09 -5.16
CA ILE A 148 5.20 26.18 -6.15
C ILE A 148 6.57 26.03 -5.46
N ALA A 149 6.79 26.73 -4.35
CA ALA A 149 8.05 26.66 -3.60
C ALA A 149 8.33 25.24 -3.11
N ALA A 150 7.32 24.56 -2.57
CA ALA A 150 7.43 23.18 -2.11
C ALA A 150 7.78 22.23 -3.28
N PHE A 151 7.15 22.38 -4.45
CA PHE A 151 7.49 21.55 -5.61
C PHE A 151 8.94 21.77 -6.07
N ASN A 152 9.34 23.03 -6.25
CA ASN A 152 10.66 23.38 -6.76
C ASN A 152 11.76 22.89 -5.82
N PHE A 153 11.58 23.11 -4.51
CA PHE A 153 12.55 22.69 -3.51
C PHE A 153 12.62 21.16 -3.39
N ARG A 154 11.47 20.48 -3.34
CA ARG A 154 11.42 19.03 -3.08
C ARG A 154 11.86 18.18 -4.28
N TYR A 155 11.49 18.59 -5.49
CA TYR A 155 11.67 17.80 -6.71
C TYR A 155 12.69 18.41 -7.68
N ASN A 156 13.33 19.53 -7.32
CA ASN A 156 14.30 20.24 -8.14
C ASN A 156 13.80 20.51 -9.58
N CYS A 157 12.55 20.92 -9.68
CA CYS A 157 11.82 21.11 -10.93
C CYS A 157 11.46 22.58 -11.15
N CYS A 158 11.01 22.93 -12.36
CA CYS A 158 10.51 24.27 -12.66
C CYS A 158 9.38 24.23 -13.69
N GLY A 159 8.33 25.03 -13.46
CA GLY A 159 7.20 25.18 -14.37
C GLY A 159 6.22 23.99 -14.35
N ALA A 160 5.11 24.16 -15.06
CA ALA A 160 4.08 23.14 -15.26
C ALA A 160 3.92 22.82 -16.75
N GLU A 161 3.47 21.60 -17.06
CA GLU A 161 3.12 21.24 -18.45
C GLU A 161 2.04 22.17 -19.00
N ASN A 162 2.18 22.59 -20.26
CA ASN A 162 1.23 23.45 -20.99
C ASN A 162 1.08 24.89 -20.45
N LEU A 163 1.97 25.35 -19.58
CA LEU A 163 2.05 26.76 -19.17
C LEU A 163 3.24 27.47 -19.87
N PRO A 164 2.99 28.37 -20.83
CA PRO A 164 4.06 29.19 -21.41
C PRO A 164 4.50 30.28 -20.42
N ASN A 165 5.74 30.77 -20.55
CA ASN A 165 6.31 31.93 -19.84
C ASN A 165 6.78 31.72 -18.39
N VAL A 166 7.25 30.52 -18.03
CA VAL A 166 8.01 30.33 -16.79
C VAL A 166 9.50 30.38 -17.13
N GLU A 167 10.24 31.35 -16.56
CA GLU A 167 11.69 31.47 -16.71
C GLU A 167 12.40 30.32 -15.98
N CYS A 168 12.49 29.17 -16.64
CA CYS A 168 13.19 27.99 -16.14
C CYS A 168 14.57 27.87 -16.76
N PHE A 169 15.51 27.26 -16.01
CA PHE A 169 16.83 26.95 -16.56
C PHE A 169 16.72 25.93 -17.71
N ALA A 170 17.57 26.10 -18.73
CA ALA A 170 17.61 25.18 -19.86
C ALA A 170 17.96 23.74 -19.39
N GLY A 171 17.09 22.77 -19.71
CA GLY A 171 17.29 21.36 -19.38
C GLY A 171 16.67 20.91 -18.04
N GLN A 172 15.98 21.77 -17.32
CA GLN A 172 15.29 21.40 -16.07
C GLN A 172 13.93 20.70 -16.35
N PRO A 173 13.56 19.62 -15.61
CA PRO A 173 12.27 18.95 -15.80
C PRO A 173 11.10 19.81 -15.28
N THR A 174 9.91 19.60 -15.85
CA THR A 174 8.69 20.23 -15.36
C THR A 174 8.30 19.63 -14.01
N CYS A 175 7.68 20.44 -13.14
CA CYS A 175 7.18 19.92 -11.87
C CYS A 175 6.05 18.91 -12.07
N SER A 176 5.25 19.05 -13.14
CA SER A 176 4.18 18.10 -13.46
C SER A 176 4.73 16.69 -13.73
N SER A 177 5.89 16.57 -14.40
CA SER A 177 6.53 15.26 -14.61
C SER A 177 7.29 14.80 -13.37
N ALA A 178 8.08 15.67 -12.74
CA ALA A 178 8.93 15.29 -11.61
C ALA A 178 8.12 14.79 -10.39
N VAL A 179 7.01 15.48 -10.05
CA VAL A 179 6.11 15.06 -8.96
C VAL A 179 5.46 13.72 -9.29
N TRP A 180 4.99 13.55 -10.54
CA TRP A 180 4.40 12.29 -10.98
C TRP A 180 5.41 11.15 -10.95
N ASP A 181 6.62 11.34 -11.46
CA ASP A 181 7.64 10.30 -11.54
C ASP A 181 8.06 9.83 -10.14
N SER A 182 8.18 10.75 -9.18
CA SER A 182 8.45 10.40 -7.77
C SER A 182 7.30 9.60 -7.15
N LEU A 183 6.04 9.96 -7.45
CA LEU A 183 4.88 9.24 -6.96
C LEU A 183 4.78 7.86 -7.63
N ASP A 184 5.04 7.78 -8.93
CA ASP A 184 5.00 6.55 -9.71
C ASP A 184 6.06 5.54 -9.26
N PHE A 185 7.27 6.02 -8.98
CA PHE A 185 8.32 5.22 -8.36
C PHE A 185 7.90 4.66 -7.00
N THR A 186 7.27 5.48 -6.17
CA THR A 186 6.75 5.06 -4.86
C THR A 186 5.63 4.02 -5.00
N MET A 187 4.67 4.25 -5.91
CA MET A 187 3.60 3.28 -6.23
C MET A 187 4.15 1.95 -6.76
N MET A 188 5.22 1.98 -7.55
CA MET A 188 5.91 0.78 -8.03
C MET A 188 6.50 -0.02 -6.86
N ILE A 189 7.18 0.63 -5.90
CA ILE A 189 7.69 -0.05 -4.70
C ILE A 189 6.56 -0.73 -3.93
N PHE A 190 5.46 0.00 -3.67
CA PHE A 190 4.29 -0.58 -3.01
C PHE A 190 3.71 -1.77 -3.78
N GLY A 191 3.65 -1.68 -5.12
CA GLY A 191 3.22 -2.78 -5.97
C GLY A 191 4.09 -4.03 -5.87
N ILE A 192 5.42 -3.86 -5.81
CA ILE A 192 6.37 -4.97 -5.63
C ILE A 192 6.19 -5.62 -4.26
N VAL A 193 6.11 -4.81 -3.19
CA VAL A 193 5.88 -5.32 -1.82
C VAL A 193 4.56 -6.10 -1.73
N MET A 194 3.50 -5.55 -2.31
CA MET A 194 2.19 -6.20 -2.35
C MET A 194 2.21 -7.51 -3.13
N LEU A 195 2.90 -7.55 -4.29
CA LEU A 195 3.08 -8.79 -5.05
C LEU A 195 3.81 -9.86 -4.23
N CYS A 196 4.88 -9.50 -3.51
CA CYS A 196 5.59 -10.42 -2.62
C CYS A 196 4.67 -10.99 -1.53
N ILE A 197 3.81 -10.17 -0.92
CA ILE A 197 2.84 -10.61 0.09
C ILE A 197 1.85 -11.62 -0.51
N VAL A 198 1.26 -11.29 -1.65
CA VAL A 198 0.30 -12.15 -2.38
C VAL A 198 0.93 -13.50 -2.74
N VAL A 199 2.19 -13.50 -3.21
CA VAL A 199 2.93 -14.73 -3.53
C VAL A 199 3.20 -15.57 -2.27
N LEU A 200 3.67 -14.94 -1.18
CA LEU A 200 3.87 -15.63 0.11
C LEU A 200 2.56 -16.22 0.65
N GLN A 201 1.45 -15.49 0.50
CA GLN A 201 0.12 -15.98 0.86
C GLN A 201 -0.28 -17.20 0.02
N ALA A 202 -0.14 -17.14 -1.31
CA ALA A 202 -0.46 -18.26 -2.18
C ALA A 202 0.34 -19.52 -1.81
N PHE A 203 1.66 -19.40 -1.61
CA PHE A 203 2.50 -20.53 -1.20
C PHE A 203 2.10 -21.10 0.17
N THR A 204 1.85 -20.24 1.14
CA THR A 204 1.47 -20.67 2.49
C THR A 204 0.11 -21.38 2.49
N ALA A 205 -0.85 -20.89 1.70
CA ALA A 205 -2.16 -21.53 1.53
C ALA A 205 -2.02 -22.91 0.87
N LEU A 206 -1.21 -23.03 -0.19
CA LEU A 206 -0.96 -24.29 -0.89
C LEU A 206 -0.36 -25.36 0.03
N ILE A 207 0.60 -24.99 0.90
CA ILE A 207 1.20 -25.93 1.86
C ILE A 207 0.21 -26.30 2.98
N THR A 208 -0.68 -25.38 3.35
CA THR A 208 -1.66 -25.61 4.43
C THR A 208 -2.77 -26.59 4.05
N VAL A 209 -3.22 -26.60 2.79
CA VAL A 209 -4.28 -27.49 2.30
C VAL A 209 -4.05 -28.98 2.62
N PRO A 210 -2.92 -29.62 2.25
CA PRO A 210 -2.70 -31.03 2.53
C PRO A 210 -2.63 -31.33 4.04
N ILE A 211 -2.13 -30.40 4.86
CA ILE A 211 -2.08 -30.54 6.33
C ILE A 211 -3.50 -30.64 6.91
N ILE A 212 -4.45 -29.88 6.38
CA ILE A 212 -5.86 -29.95 6.80
C ILE A 212 -6.49 -31.27 6.35
N ILE A 213 -6.25 -31.69 5.10
CA ILE A 213 -6.83 -32.92 4.53
C ILE A 213 -6.35 -34.15 5.31
N GLU A 214 -5.06 -34.26 5.59
CA GLU A 214 -4.50 -35.39 6.33
C GLU A 214 -5.08 -35.46 7.75
N ARG A 215 -5.22 -34.32 8.43
CA ARG A 215 -5.83 -34.27 9.76
C ARG A 215 -7.32 -34.65 9.74
N LYS A 216 -8.07 -34.28 8.70
CA LYS A 216 -9.47 -34.70 8.56
C LYS A 216 -9.54 -36.22 8.46
N ARG A 217 -8.69 -36.84 7.63
CA ARG A 217 -8.62 -38.30 7.51
C ARG A 217 -8.31 -38.96 8.84
N GLU A 218 -7.32 -38.49 9.59
CA GLU A 218 -6.96 -39.06 10.90
C GLU A 218 -8.16 -39.09 11.88
N VAL A 219 -8.99 -38.04 11.89
CA VAL A 219 -10.19 -37.96 12.75
C VAL A 219 -11.31 -38.87 12.25
N ASP A 220 -11.52 -38.99 10.94
CA ASP A 220 -12.59 -39.82 10.37
C ASP A 220 -12.32 -41.33 10.52
N TYR A 221 -11.07 -41.75 10.76
CA TYR A 221 -10.67 -43.16 10.98
C TYR A 221 -10.60 -43.58 12.46
N GLN A 222 -10.81 -42.67 13.41
CA GLN A 222 -10.84 -42.93 14.86
C GLN A 222 -12.27 -42.97 15.38
#